data_AF-A0A7Z9IC98-F1
#
_entry.id   AF-A0A7Z9IC98-F1
#
_cell.length_a   1.000
_cell.length_b   1.000
_cell.length_c   1.000
_cell.angle_alpha   90.00
_cell.angle_beta   90.00
_cell.angle_gamma   90.00
#
_symmetry.space_group_name_H-M   'P 1'
#
loop_
_entity.id
_entity.type
_entity.pdbx_description
1 polymer ?
#
loop_
_entity_poly.entity_id
_entity_poly.type
_entity_poly.pdbx_seq_one_letter_code
_entity_poly.pdbx_strand_id
1 'polypeptide(L)'
;MSDAIKLQMAIDQIAAARAYTLTLLEDIDHDHWFHQANQVDQASPTPTHVAWQVGHLAMAQYGLLLFRQRGRSLDDSSLMSSSFRKKFSRGTTVSSDPEFYPSVDYILNVFHAIYDQSMSELAEYPLDQLHDPV
;
A
#
# COMPACT_ATOMS: atom_id res chain seq x y z
N MET A 1 -10.90 -27.04 6.22
CA MET A 1 -9.64 -26.51 5.67
C MET A 1 -8.79 -26.05 6.85
N SER A 2 -7.55 -26.52 7.00
CA SER A 2 -6.69 -26.13 8.12
C SER A 2 -6.27 -24.65 8.01
N ASP A 3 -5.92 -24.02 9.13
CA ASP A 3 -5.51 -22.62 9.14
C ASP A 3 -4.20 -22.39 8.36
N ALA A 4 -3.31 -23.38 8.33
CA ALA A 4 -2.13 -23.36 7.46
C ALA A 4 -2.49 -23.26 5.96
N ILE A 5 -3.52 -24.00 5.51
CA ILE A 5 -3.98 -23.92 4.11
C ILE A 5 -4.61 -22.55 3.84
N LYS A 6 -5.40 -22.01 4.78
CA LYS A 6 -5.98 -20.67 4.64
C LYS A 6 -4.90 -19.58 4.56
N LEU A 7 -3.86 -19.67 5.40
CA LEU A 7 -2.73 -18.75 5.38
C LEU A 7 -2.01 -18.82 4.03
N GLN A 8 -1.70 -20.02 3.54
CA GLN A 8 -1.06 -20.18 2.23
C GLN A 8 -1.92 -19.57 1.11
N MET A 9 -3.23 -19.82 1.12
CA MET A 9 -4.14 -19.22 0.14
C MET A 9 -4.15 -17.68 0.22
N ALA A 10 -4.08 -17.10 1.41
CA ALA A 10 -4.01 -15.64 1.57
C ALA A 10 -2.67 -15.08 1.06
N ILE A 11 -1.56 -15.75 1.34
CA ILE A 11 -0.23 -15.42 0.81
C ILE A 11 -0.23 -15.43 -0.72
N ASP A 12 -0.77 -16.49 -1.33
CA ASP A 12 -0.85 -16.63 -2.78
C ASP A 12 -1.73 -15.53 -3.41
N GLN A 13 -2.84 -15.16 -2.76
CA GLN A 13 -3.71 -14.07 -3.20
C GLN A 13 -3.01 -12.70 -3.13
N ILE A 14 -2.26 -12.44 -2.06
CA ILE A 14 -1.48 -11.20 -1.92
C ILE A 14 -0.42 -11.11 -3.02
N ALA A 15 0.31 -12.20 -3.26
CA ALA A 15 1.31 -12.27 -4.32
C ALA A 15 0.70 -12.07 -5.72
N ALA A 16 -0.42 -12.72 -6.02
CA ALA A 16 -1.13 -12.58 -7.29
C ALA A 16 -1.67 -11.15 -7.49
N ALA A 17 -2.28 -10.56 -6.46
CA ALA A 17 -2.76 -9.18 -6.50
C ALA A 17 -1.61 -8.18 -6.71
N ARG A 18 -0.45 -8.41 -6.06
CA ARG A 18 0.74 -7.59 -6.26
C ARG A 18 1.25 -7.68 -7.70
N ALA A 19 1.41 -8.90 -8.23
CA ALA A 19 1.87 -9.11 -9.59
C ALA A 19 0.95 -8.42 -10.60
N TYR A 20 -0.36 -8.63 -10.49
CA TYR A 20 -1.34 -7.97 -11.35
C TYR A 20 -1.27 -6.44 -11.24
N THR A 21 -1.16 -5.90 -10.02
CA THR A 21 -1.02 -4.45 -9.82
C THR A 21 0.23 -3.92 -10.54
N LEU A 22 1.37 -4.62 -10.45
CA LEU A 22 2.59 -4.21 -11.14
C LEU A 22 2.40 -4.21 -12.66
N THR A 23 1.73 -5.21 -13.25
CA THR A 23 1.44 -5.21 -14.69
C THR A 23 0.56 -4.03 -15.13
N LEU A 24 -0.30 -3.51 -14.25
CA LEU A 24 -1.09 -2.31 -14.55
C LEU A 24 -0.27 -1.02 -14.47
N LEU A 25 0.79 -1.00 -13.66
CA LEU A 25 1.64 0.17 -13.46
C LEU A 25 2.74 0.29 -14.52
N GLU A 26 3.20 -0.84 -15.09
CA GLU A 26 4.29 -0.91 -16.07
C GLU A 26 4.08 0.02 -17.29
N ASP A 27 2.84 0.19 -17.73
CA ASP A 27 2.50 0.98 -18.92
C ASP A 27 2.13 2.45 -18.61
N ILE A 28 2.25 2.90 -17.35
CA ILE A 28 1.88 4.25 -16.94
C ILE A 28 3.13 5.11 -16.74
N ASP A 29 3.33 6.08 -17.63
CA ASP A 29 4.38 7.10 -17.48
C ASP A 29 4.23 7.84 -16.13
N HIS A 30 5.35 8.01 -15.42
CA HIS A 30 5.40 8.69 -14.13
C HIS A 30 4.81 10.10 -14.19
N ASP A 31 4.90 10.79 -15.34
CA ASP A 31 4.31 12.12 -15.53
C ASP A 31 2.77 12.12 -15.41
N HIS A 32 2.13 10.96 -15.59
CA HIS A 32 0.69 10.78 -15.46
C HIS A 32 0.23 10.32 -14.08
N TRP A 33 1.14 10.04 -13.14
CA TRP A 33 0.78 9.45 -11.85
C TRP A 33 -0.06 10.34 -10.93
N PHE A 34 0.06 11.66 -11.09
CA PHE A 34 -0.68 12.66 -10.31
C PHE A 34 -1.94 13.17 -11.02
N HIS A 35 -2.23 12.68 -12.22
CA HIS A 35 -3.40 13.10 -12.98
C HIS A 35 -4.68 12.50 -12.39
N GLN A 36 -5.60 13.37 -11.95
CA GLN A 36 -6.97 12.96 -11.60
C GLN A 36 -7.84 13.00 -12.86
N ALA A 37 -8.45 11.87 -13.22
CA ALA A 37 -9.38 11.81 -14.34
C ALA A 37 -10.58 12.76 -14.13
N ASN A 38 -11.16 13.22 -15.25
CA ASN A 38 -12.35 14.07 -15.30
C ASN A 38 -12.23 15.46 -14.64
N GLN A 39 -11.02 16.02 -14.54
CA GLN A 39 -10.80 17.36 -13.98
C GLN A 39 -11.38 18.52 -14.79
N VAL A 40 -11.55 18.35 -16.10
CA VAL A 40 -11.87 19.46 -17.01
C VAL A 40 -13.38 19.67 -17.17
N ASP A 41 -14.19 18.60 -17.08
CA ASP A 41 -15.59 18.61 -17.55
C ASP A 41 -16.66 18.18 -16.51
N GLN A 42 -16.30 17.88 -15.26
CA GLN A 42 -17.27 17.50 -14.22
C GLN A 42 -17.09 18.28 -12.91
N ALA A 43 -18.22 18.57 -12.25
CA ALA A 43 -18.29 19.33 -11.00
C ALA A 43 -17.57 18.68 -9.79
N SER A 44 -17.00 17.48 -9.94
CA SER A 44 -16.22 16.80 -8.91
C SER A 44 -15.15 15.91 -9.55
N PRO A 45 -13.85 16.23 -9.40
CA PRO A 45 -12.77 15.39 -9.94
C PRO A 45 -12.81 13.99 -9.32
N THR A 46 -12.33 12.99 -10.05
CA THR A 46 -12.16 11.63 -9.52
C THR A 46 -11.32 11.70 -8.24
N PRO A 47 -11.77 11.15 -7.09
CA PRO A 47 -11.14 11.39 -5.79
C PRO A 47 -9.86 10.55 -5.57
N THR A 48 -9.08 10.34 -6.63
CA THR A 48 -7.88 9.51 -6.64
C THR A 48 -7.07 9.74 -7.93
N HIS A 49 -5.79 9.40 -7.88
CA HIS A 49 -4.86 9.26 -9.00
C HIS A 49 -3.89 8.11 -8.68
N VAL A 50 -3.08 7.67 -9.65
CA VAL A 50 -2.23 6.47 -9.51
C VAL A 50 -1.28 6.56 -8.31
N ALA A 51 -0.55 7.67 -8.16
CA ALA A 51 0.35 7.87 -7.01
C ALA A 51 -0.37 7.74 -5.66
N TRP A 52 -1.61 8.22 -5.54
CA TRP A 52 -2.38 8.08 -4.30
C TRP A 52 -2.81 6.63 -4.09
N GLN A 53 -3.25 5.92 -5.13
CA GLN A 53 -3.64 4.51 -5.02
C GLN A 53 -2.47 3.64 -4.59
N VAL A 54 -1.31 3.79 -5.23
CA VAL A 54 -0.11 3.00 -4.88
C VAL A 54 0.36 3.32 -3.47
N GLY A 55 0.42 4.61 -3.10
CA GLY A 55 0.76 5.01 -1.74
C GLY A 55 -0.26 4.50 -0.71
N HIS A 56 -1.55 4.49 -1.05
CA HIS A 56 -2.60 3.97 -0.18
C HIS A 56 -2.50 2.45 -0.01
N LEU A 57 -2.19 1.71 -1.07
CA LEU A 57 -1.95 0.26 -0.99
C LEU A 57 -0.78 -0.06 -0.06
N ALA A 58 0.34 0.68 -0.17
CA ALA A 58 1.47 0.54 0.74
C ALA A 58 1.07 0.84 2.21
N MET A 59 0.31 1.92 2.43
CA MET A 59 -0.17 2.28 3.77
C MET A 59 -1.10 1.18 4.34
N ALA A 60 -2.06 0.72 3.55
CA ALA A 60 -3.02 -0.30 3.97
C ALA A 60 -2.34 -1.63 4.28
N GLN A 61 -1.41 -2.07 3.43
CA GLN A 61 -0.67 -3.31 3.63
C GLN A 61 0.18 -3.26 4.90
N TYR A 62 0.90 -2.15 5.14
CA TYR A 62 1.59 -1.89 6.42
C TYR A 62 0.63 -2.03 7.61
N GLY A 63 -0.50 -1.35 7.54
CA GLY A 63 -1.47 -1.29 8.65
C GLY A 63 -2.06 -2.65 8.98
N LEU A 64 -2.32 -3.47 7.97
CA LEU A 64 -3.01 -4.75 8.10
C LEU A 64 -2.08 -5.92 8.41
N LEU A 65 -0.91 -5.97 7.78
CA LEU A 65 -0.01 -7.12 7.85
C LEU A 65 1.14 -6.93 8.83
N LEU A 66 1.54 -5.70 9.15
CA LEU A 66 2.63 -5.44 10.10
C LEU A 66 2.10 -4.85 11.39
N PHE A 67 1.50 -3.66 11.30
CA PHE A 67 1.09 -2.92 12.50
C PHE A 67 0.03 -3.64 13.33
N ARG A 68 -0.99 -4.23 12.70
CA ARG A 68 -1.98 -5.03 13.41
C ARG A 68 -1.40 -6.32 13.99
N GLN A 69 -0.47 -6.97 13.31
CA GLN A 69 0.01 -8.27 13.76
C GLN A 69 0.98 -8.15 14.93
N ARG A 70 1.90 -7.18 14.89
CA ARG A 70 2.97 -7.05 15.90
C ARG A 70 2.99 -5.71 16.65
N GLY A 71 1.99 -4.86 16.43
CA GLY A 71 1.99 -3.50 16.97
C GLY A 71 3.08 -2.63 16.32
N ARG A 72 3.49 -1.58 17.03
CA ARG A 72 4.48 -0.61 16.54
C ARG A 72 5.90 -1.11 16.81
N SER A 73 6.71 -1.26 15.76
CA SER A 73 8.17 -1.37 15.87
C SER A 73 8.84 0.00 15.73
N LEU A 74 10.02 0.15 16.32
CA LEU A 74 10.85 1.35 16.15
C LEU A 74 11.34 1.49 14.70
N ASP A 75 11.63 0.35 14.06
CA ASP A 75 12.15 0.28 12.70
C ASP A 75 11.09 0.64 11.64
N ASP A 76 9.80 0.57 12.00
CA ASP A 76 8.68 0.93 11.12
C ASP A 76 8.74 2.39 10.66
N SER A 77 9.45 3.26 11.37
CA SER A 77 9.61 4.65 10.96
C SER A 77 10.41 4.80 9.66
N SER A 78 11.32 3.86 9.38
CA SER A 78 12.09 3.77 8.14
C SER A 78 11.26 3.20 6.98
N LEU A 79 10.29 2.35 7.31
CA LEU A 79 9.45 1.63 6.35
C LEU A 79 8.17 2.42 5.99
N MET A 80 7.53 3.02 7.00
CA MET A 80 6.27 3.77 6.91
C MET A 80 6.35 5.04 7.77
N SER A 81 6.90 6.09 7.18
CA SER A 81 7.06 7.38 7.85
C SER A 81 5.71 8.02 8.21
N SER A 82 5.71 8.91 9.21
CA SER A 82 4.50 9.61 9.62
C SER A 82 3.97 10.57 8.55
N SER A 83 4.85 11.18 7.75
CA SER A 83 4.49 12.04 6.63
C SER A 83 3.84 11.26 5.50
N PHE A 84 4.37 10.08 5.16
CA PHE A 84 3.77 9.19 4.16
C PHE A 84 2.36 8.76 4.60
N ARG A 85 2.22 8.26 5.83
CA ARG A 85 0.92 7.84 6.36
C ARG A 85 -0.13 8.96 6.31
N LYS A 86 0.24 10.19 6.65
CA LYS A 86 -0.67 11.36 6.63
C LYS A 86 -1.14 11.73 5.23
N LYS A 87 -0.39 11.41 4.18
CA LYS A 87 -0.76 11.71 2.78
C LYS A 87 -1.63 10.63 2.14
N PHE A 88 -1.45 9.38 2.54
CA PHE A 88 -2.06 8.23 1.86
C PHE A 88 -3.07 7.46 2.74
N SER A 89 -3.49 8.04 3.88
CA SER A 89 -4.52 7.43 4.72
C SER A 89 -5.92 7.55 4.12
N ARG A 90 -6.80 6.61 4.47
CA ARG A 90 -8.23 6.73 4.14
C ARG A 90 -8.77 8.08 4.65
N GLY A 91 -9.49 8.80 3.79
CA GLY A 91 -10.11 10.08 4.14
C GLY A 91 -9.23 11.31 3.89
N THR A 92 -8.01 11.15 3.39
CA THR A 92 -7.21 12.29 2.91
C THR A 92 -7.79 12.86 1.63
N THR A 93 -7.77 14.19 1.49
CA THR A 93 -8.07 14.84 0.21
C THR A 93 -6.92 14.63 -0.76
N VAL A 94 -7.24 14.16 -1.97
CA VAL A 94 -6.27 13.95 -3.05
C VAL A 94 -5.97 15.27 -3.74
N SER A 95 -4.69 15.56 -3.95
CA SER A 95 -4.21 16.72 -4.72
C SER A 95 -3.79 16.28 -6.11
N SER A 96 -3.84 17.15 -7.11
CA SER A 96 -3.17 16.93 -8.40
C SER A 96 -1.82 17.65 -8.50
N ASP A 97 -1.42 18.37 -7.46
CA ASP A 97 -0.11 19.02 -7.39
C ASP A 97 0.97 17.97 -7.08
N PRO A 98 1.92 17.70 -8.01
CA PRO A 98 3.00 16.74 -7.78
C PRO A 98 3.89 17.13 -6.59
N GLU A 99 4.08 18.42 -6.32
CA GLU A 99 4.90 18.92 -5.20
C GLU A 99 4.26 18.62 -3.83
N PHE A 100 2.96 18.34 -3.81
CA PHE A 100 2.29 17.90 -2.60
C PHE A 100 2.72 16.48 -2.19
N TYR A 101 3.17 15.63 -3.11
CA TYR A 101 3.51 14.24 -2.84
C TYR A 101 5.03 14.00 -2.88
N PRO A 102 5.54 12.93 -2.25
CA PRO A 102 6.88 12.46 -2.59
C PRO A 102 6.94 12.00 -4.05
N SER A 103 8.15 11.89 -4.60
CA SER A 103 8.35 11.42 -5.98
C SER A 103 7.75 10.03 -6.21
N VAL A 104 7.39 9.74 -7.46
CA VAL A 104 6.88 8.43 -7.88
C VAL A 104 7.84 7.30 -7.47
N ASP A 105 9.15 7.48 -7.70
CA ASP A 105 10.17 6.51 -7.29
C ASP A 105 10.16 6.24 -5.78
N TYR A 106 9.99 7.30 -4.97
CA TYR A 106 9.91 7.13 -3.52
C TYR A 106 8.63 6.36 -3.12
N ILE A 107 7.50 6.66 -3.77
CA ILE A 107 6.23 5.94 -3.52
C ILE A 107 6.39 4.45 -3.88
N LEU A 108 6.98 4.16 -5.04
CA LEU A 108 7.28 2.79 -5.47
C LEU A 108 8.22 2.09 -4.50
N ASN A 109 9.31 2.73 -4.08
CA ASN A 109 10.26 2.16 -3.12
C ASN A 109 9.57 1.77 -1.80
N VAL A 110 8.71 2.65 -1.26
CA VAL A 110 7.90 2.31 -0.07
C VAL A 110 6.93 1.17 -0.38
N PHE A 111 6.27 1.18 -1.54
CA PHE A 111 5.35 0.12 -1.95
C PHE A 111 6.04 -1.25 -2.07
N HIS A 112 7.27 -1.31 -2.58
CA HIS A 112 8.08 -2.54 -2.62
C HIS A 112 8.54 -2.96 -1.23
N ALA A 113 9.14 -2.05 -0.45
CA ALA A 113 9.67 -2.36 0.88
C ALA A 113 8.58 -2.88 1.85
N ILE A 114 7.38 -2.28 1.82
CA ILE A 114 6.25 -2.78 2.61
C ILE A 114 5.85 -4.20 2.19
N TYR A 115 5.80 -4.47 0.89
CA TYR A 115 5.44 -5.79 0.40
C TYR A 115 6.46 -6.83 0.85
N ASP A 116 7.75 -6.57 0.63
CA ASP A 116 8.82 -7.50 0.98
C ASP A 116 8.82 -7.80 2.49
N GLN A 117 8.72 -6.76 3.33
CA GLN A 117 8.64 -6.93 4.78
C GLN A 117 7.38 -7.72 5.19
N SER A 118 6.22 -7.40 4.61
CA SER A 118 4.96 -8.07 4.94
C SER A 118 5.00 -9.55 4.59
N MET A 119 5.53 -9.89 3.41
CA MET A 119 5.60 -11.29 2.98
C MET A 119 6.62 -12.10 3.79
N SER A 120 7.73 -11.46 4.18
CA SER A 120 8.72 -12.09 5.07
C SER A 120 8.12 -12.41 6.43
N GLU A 121 7.43 -11.46 7.07
CA GLU A 121 6.88 -11.67 8.41
C GLU A 121 5.63 -12.58 8.40
N LEU A 122 4.77 -12.47 7.39
CA LEU A 122 3.55 -13.29 7.30
C LEU A 122 3.86 -14.79 7.20
N ALA A 123 5.01 -15.16 6.66
CA ALA A 123 5.49 -16.55 6.63
C ALA A 123 5.94 -17.07 8.00
N GLU A 124 6.25 -16.18 8.95
CA GLU A 124 6.79 -16.50 10.27
C GLU A 124 5.77 -16.38 11.39
N TYR A 125 4.65 -15.68 11.18
CA TYR A 125 3.64 -15.51 12.22
C TYR A 125 3.00 -16.83 12.66
N PRO A 126 2.93 -17.10 13.98
CA PRO A 126 2.15 -18.20 14.52
C PRO A 126 0.69 -18.13 14.08
N LEU A 127 0.10 -19.28 13.75
CA LEU A 127 -1.27 -19.34 13.23
C LEU A 127 -2.32 -18.83 14.23
N ASP A 128 -2.08 -19.01 15.52
CA ASP A 128 -2.92 -18.49 16.60
C ASP A 128 -2.86 -16.95 16.69
N GLN A 129 -1.69 -16.35 16.50
CA GLN A 129 -1.55 -14.89 16.45
C GLN A 129 -2.37 -14.25 15.33
N LEU A 130 -2.53 -14.93 14.19
CA LEU A 130 -3.31 -14.40 13.07
C LEU A 130 -4.80 -14.22 13.39
N HIS A 131 -5.33 -14.96 14.36
CA HIS A 131 -6.71 -14.81 14.84
C HIS A 131 -6.84 -13.69 15.88
N ASP A 132 -5.80 -13.49 16.68
CA ASP A 132 -5.75 -12.51 17.78
C ASP A 132 -4.57 -11.54 17.59
N PRO A 133 -4.65 -10.61 16.61
CA PRO A 133 -3.62 -9.60 16.38
C PRO A 133 -3.46 -8.65 17.59
N VAL A 134 -2.26 -8.06 17.71
CA VAL A 134 -1.85 -7.15 18.81
C VAL A 134 -2.63 -5.83 18.83
#